data_AF-A0A2P4XPJ3-F1
#
_entry.id   AF-A0A2P4XPJ3-F1
#
_cell.length_a   1.000
_cell.length_b   1.000
_cell.length_c   1.000
_cell.angle_alpha   90.00
_cell.angle_beta   90.00
_cell.angle_gamma   90.00
#
_symmetry.space_group_name_H-M   'P 1'
#
loop_
_entity.id
_entity.type
_entity.pdbx_description
1 polymer ?
#
loop_
_entity_poly.entity_id
_entity_poly.type
_entity_poly.pdbx_seq_one_letter_code
_entity_poly.pdbx_strand_id
1 'polypeptide(L)'
;EIDAALAAWTATQDLDTVVAVMEKATVPVGLVYSVEDMVKDPHYRQRGMFEEVEIPDGDKTRKLKIPAILPKLKTTPGVTQFAGRKLGQDTRQVLKDVLGRSQHEIKRLLDDAVVFEP
;
A
#
# COMPACT_ATOMS: atom_id res chain seq x y z
N GLU A 1 26.75 22.91 -20.14
CA GLU A 1 27.64 22.05 -20.96
C GLU A 1 27.63 20.60 -20.48
N ILE A 2 27.86 20.33 -19.19
CA ILE A 2 27.85 18.96 -18.62
C ILE A 2 26.52 18.24 -18.84
N ASP A 3 25.38 18.86 -18.50
CA ASP A 3 24.07 18.21 -18.66
C ASP A 3 23.75 17.85 -20.12
N ALA A 4 24.17 18.70 -21.06
CA ALA A 4 24.00 18.44 -22.48
C ALA A 4 24.85 17.25 -22.95
N ALA A 5 26.08 17.13 -22.44
CA ALA A 5 26.94 15.98 -22.72
C ALA A 5 26.37 14.68 -22.12
N LEU A 6 25.86 14.73 -20.88
CA LEU A 6 25.22 13.59 -20.22
C LEU A 6 23.94 13.16 -20.95
N ALA A 7 23.09 14.11 -21.34
CA ALA A 7 21.88 13.83 -22.10
C ALA A 7 22.19 13.21 -23.47
N ALA A 8 23.17 13.78 -24.20
CA ALA A 8 23.57 13.26 -25.50
C ALA A 8 24.13 11.83 -25.41
N TRP A 9 24.94 11.54 -24.39
CA TRP A 9 25.50 10.20 -24.19
C TRP A 9 24.42 9.21 -23.73
N THR A 10 23.61 9.53 -22.72
CA THR A 10 22.57 8.61 -22.20
C THR A 10 21.50 8.30 -23.23
N ALA A 11 21.18 9.23 -24.14
CA ALA A 11 20.18 9.03 -25.19
C ALA A 11 20.55 7.93 -26.20
N THR A 12 21.82 7.53 -26.29
CA THR A 12 22.29 6.49 -27.23
C THR A 12 22.64 5.17 -26.55
N GLN A 13 22.32 5.01 -25.27
CA GLN A 13 22.70 3.84 -24.47
C GLN A 13 21.46 3.12 -23.95
N ASP A 14 21.54 1.80 -23.88
CA ASP A 14 20.57 1.01 -23.13
C ASP A 14 20.76 1.21 -21.62
N LEU A 15 19.66 1.11 -20.88
CA LEU A 15 19.61 1.35 -19.45
C LEU A 15 20.65 0.52 -18.66
N ASP A 16 20.72 -0.77 -18.96
CA ASP A 16 21.65 -1.70 -18.30
C ASP A 16 23.12 -1.31 -18.54
N THR A 17 23.42 -0.75 -19.71
CA THR A 17 24.78 -0.27 -20.05
C THR A 17 25.13 0.96 -19.24
N VAL A 18 24.20 1.92 -19.13
CA VAL A 18 24.41 3.12 -18.31
C VAL A 18 24.66 2.74 -16.86
N VAL A 19 23.83 1.85 -16.28
CA VAL A 19 23.99 1.39 -14.90
C VAL A 19 25.35 0.73 -14.70
N ALA A 20 25.74 -0.22 -15.54
CA ALA A 20 27.01 -0.93 -15.41
C ALA A 20 28.24 0.01 -15.51
N VAL A 21 28.20 1.02 -16.40
CA VAL A 21 29.26 2.02 -16.53
C VAL A 21 29.37 2.88 -15.28
N MET A 22 28.24 3.36 -14.76
CA MET A 22 28.20 4.21 -13.57
C MET A 22 28.65 3.44 -12.31
N GLU A 23 28.20 2.20 -12.13
CA GLU A 23 28.62 1.33 -11.02
C GLU A 23 30.12 1.07 -11.06
N LYS A 24 30.69 0.76 -12.23
CA LYS A 24 32.14 0.57 -12.40
C LYS A 24 32.92 1.83 -12.06
N ALA A 25 32.35 3.00 -12.34
CA ALA A 25 32.93 4.30 -11.99
C ALA A 25 32.65 4.71 -10.53
N THR A 26 31.98 3.87 -9.73
CA THR A 26 31.53 4.17 -8.35
C THR A 26 30.63 5.41 -8.24
N VAL A 27 29.92 5.73 -9.33
CA VAL A 27 28.94 6.80 -9.36
C VAL A 27 27.59 6.24 -8.92
N PRO A 28 26.92 6.83 -7.91
CA PRO A 28 25.58 6.42 -7.53
C PRO A 28 24.61 6.57 -8.70
N VAL A 29 23.97 5.46 -9.05
CA VAL A 29 22.97 5.39 -10.11
C VAL A 29 21.73 4.69 -9.58
N GLY A 30 20.57 5.22 -9.97
CA GLY A 30 19.27 4.70 -9.58
C GLY A 30 18.32 4.78 -10.76
N LEU A 31 17.52 3.75 -10.91
CA LEU A 31 16.54 3.65 -11.98
C LEU A 31 15.29 4.46 -11.60
N VAL A 32 14.69 5.11 -12.60
CA VAL A 32 13.37 5.73 -12.42
C VAL A 32 12.32 4.64 -12.59
N TYR A 33 11.91 4.04 -11.48
CA TYR A 33 10.97 2.92 -11.47
C TYR A 33 9.54 3.35 -11.78
N SER A 34 8.89 2.61 -12.66
CA SER A 34 7.42 2.54 -12.71
C SER A 34 6.88 1.63 -11.60
N VAL A 35 5.57 1.68 -11.36
CA VAL A 35 4.91 0.77 -10.40
C VAL A 35 5.11 -0.69 -10.81
N GLU A 36 5.11 -0.99 -12.12
CA GLU A 36 5.33 -2.33 -12.62
C GLU A 36 6.75 -2.82 -12.30
N ASP A 37 7.76 -1.96 -12.45
CA ASP A 37 9.16 -2.26 -12.12
C ASP A 37 9.31 -2.58 -10.63
N MET A 38 8.70 -1.76 -9.75
CA MET A 38 8.72 -1.99 -8.31
C MET A 38 8.15 -3.36 -7.93
N VAL A 39 7.05 -3.78 -8.56
CA VAL A 39 6.40 -5.08 -8.28
C VAL A 39 7.22 -6.26 -8.84
N LYS A 40 8.00 -6.04 -9.89
CA LYS A 40 8.87 -7.05 -10.50
C LYS A 40 10.24 -7.17 -9.83
N ASP A 41 10.69 -6.10 -9.17
CA ASP A 41 12.02 -6.00 -8.59
C ASP A 41 12.31 -7.11 -7.54
N PRO A 42 13.42 -7.86 -7.67
CA PRO A 42 13.79 -8.92 -6.73
C PRO A 42 13.98 -8.46 -5.29
N HIS A 43 14.54 -7.26 -5.08
CA HIS A 43 14.78 -6.69 -3.77
C HIS A 43 13.46 -6.29 -3.09
N TYR A 44 12.52 -5.69 -3.82
CA TYR A 44 11.18 -5.38 -3.29
C TYR A 44 10.42 -6.63 -2.88
N ARG A 45 10.51 -7.71 -3.68
CA ARG A 45 9.90 -9.01 -3.38
C ARG A 45 10.54 -9.66 -2.15
N GLN A 46 11.86 -9.70 -2.09
CA GLN A 46 12.58 -10.31 -0.96
C GLN A 46 12.32 -9.58 0.37
N ARG A 47 12.11 -8.26 0.32
CA ARG A 47 11.78 -7.45 1.49
C ARG A 47 10.30 -7.43 1.87
N GLY A 48 9.44 -8.08 1.08
CA GLY A 48 7.99 -8.06 1.31
C GLY A 48 7.43 -6.63 1.32
N MET A 49 7.83 -5.83 0.33
CA MET A 49 7.43 -4.41 0.21
C MET A 49 5.98 -4.24 -0.24
N PHE A 50 5.37 -5.29 -0.77
CA PHE A 50 3.95 -5.33 -1.11
C PHE A 50 3.31 -6.52 -0.39
N GLU A 51 2.15 -6.28 0.21
CA GLU A 51 1.30 -7.31 0.81
C GLU A 51 0.05 -7.51 -0.04
N GLU A 52 -0.53 -8.70 0.02
CA GLU A 52 -1.78 -9.02 -0.68
C GLU A 52 -2.94 -8.99 0.31
N VAL A 53 -3.97 -8.22 -0.03
CA VAL A 53 -5.19 -8.10 0.77
C VAL A 53 -6.42 -8.43 -0.08
N GLU A 54 -7.49 -8.84 0.58
CA GLU A 54 -8.79 -9.04 -0.06
C GLU A 54 -9.65 -7.79 0.10
N ILE A 55 -10.16 -7.27 -1.02
CA ILE A 55 -11.10 -6.14 -1.05
C ILE A 55 -12.47 -6.60 -1.57
N PRO A 56 -13.58 -5.99 -1.10
CA PRO A 56 -14.88 -6.16 -1.72
C PRO A 56 -14.88 -5.67 -3.18
N ASP A 57 -15.51 -6.44 -4.07
CA ASP A 57 -15.72 -6.11 -5.48
C ASP A 57 -17.14 -6.57 -5.88
N GLY A 58 -18.13 -5.74 -5.51
CA GLY A 58 -19.54 -6.13 -5.54
C GLY A 58 -19.83 -7.30 -4.58
N ASP A 59 -20.42 -8.38 -5.12
CA ASP A 59 -20.71 -9.62 -4.38
C ASP A 59 -19.50 -10.56 -4.25
N LYS A 60 -18.34 -10.18 -4.81
CA LYS A 60 -17.12 -10.99 -4.81
C LYS A 60 -16.02 -10.32 -3.99
N THR A 61 -14.94 -11.08 -3.77
CA THR A 61 -13.69 -10.55 -3.25
C THR A 61 -12.64 -10.55 -4.36
N ARG A 62 -11.78 -9.52 -4.35
CA ARG A 62 -10.63 -9.42 -5.26
C ARG A 62 -9.36 -9.28 -4.43
N LYS A 63 -8.31 -9.98 -4.87
CA LYS A 63 -6.96 -9.81 -4.33
C LYS A 63 -6.32 -8.54 -4.91
N LEU A 64 -5.77 -7.72 -4.02
CA LEU A 64 -5.08 -6.48 -4.37
C LEU A 64 -3.72 -6.46 -3.66
N LYS A 65 -2.68 -6.07 -4.40
CA LYS A 65 -1.38 -5.76 -3.79
C LYS A 65 -1.38 -4.32 -3.31
N ILE A 66 -1.04 -4.11 -2.06
CA ILE A 66 -0.87 -2.78 -1.45
C ILE A 66 0.54 -2.65 -0.90
N PRO A 67 1.08 -1.42 -0.73
CA PRO A 67 2.33 -1.22 -0.03
C PRO A 67 2.24 -1.79 1.38
N ALA A 68 3.21 -2.64 1.75
CA ALA A 68 3.21 -3.25 3.06
C ALA A 68 3.57 -2.25 4.16
N ILE A 69 3.20 -2.55 5.41
CA ILE A 69 3.59 -1.72 6.56
C ILE A 69 5.12 -1.69 6.72
N LEU A 70 5.64 -0.48 6.92
CA LEU A 70 7.07 -0.15 7.09
C LEU A 70 7.24 0.84 8.26
N PRO A 71 8.40 0.84 8.96
CA PRO A 71 9.53 -0.09 8.81
C PRO A 71 9.19 -1.51 9.31
N LYS A 72 9.94 -2.51 8.85
CA LYS A 72 9.79 -3.90 9.33
C LYS A 72 10.43 -4.03 10.71
N LEU A 73 9.59 -4.07 11.75
CA LEU A 73 10.03 -4.29 13.13
C LEU A 73 10.21 -5.79 13.40
N LYS A 74 11.29 -6.15 14.10
CA LYS A 74 11.60 -7.55 14.41
C LYS A 74 10.65 -8.14 15.46
N THR A 75 10.36 -7.39 16.53
CA THR A 75 9.58 -7.90 17.68
C THR A 75 8.08 -7.69 17.51
N THR A 76 7.68 -6.60 16.85
CA THR A 76 6.28 -6.19 16.68
C THR A 76 6.00 -5.85 15.20
N PRO A 77 6.12 -6.82 14.28
CA PRO A 77 5.90 -6.57 12.87
C PRO A 77 4.49 -6.04 12.63
N GLY A 78 4.39 -4.89 11.97
CA GLY A 78 3.12 -4.36 11.51
C GLY A 78 2.56 -5.20 10.36
N VAL A 79 1.24 -5.36 10.32
CA VAL A 79 0.50 -6.07 9.28
C VAL A 79 -0.79 -5.34 8.97
N THR A 80 -1.24 -5.39 7.71
CA THR A 80 -2.60 -4.96 7.38
C THR A 80 -3.60 -6.04 7.78
N GLN A 81 -4.48 -5.70 8.72
CA GLN A 81 -5.49 -6.63 9.25
C GLN A 81 -6.74 -6.71 8.38
N PHE A 82 -7.08 -5.61 7.70
CA PHE A 82 -8.19 -5.53 6.77
C PHE A 82 -7.92 -4.43 5.75
N ALA A 83 -8.32 -4.65 4.50
CA ALA A 83 -8.17 -3.67 3.42
C ALA A 83 -9.17 -2.49 3.55
N GLY A 84 -10.18 -2.66 4.39
CA GLY A 84 -11.29 -1.76 4.61
C GLY A 84 -12.50 -2.57 5.07
N ARG A 85 -13.31 -2.00 5.96
CA ARG A 85 -14.57 -2.62 6.39
C ARG A 85 -15.73 -2.06 5.59
N LYS A 86 -16.84 -2.79 5.55
CA LYS A 86 -18.06 -2.29 4.92
C LYS A 86 -18.55 -1.06 5.68
N LEU A 87 -19.24 -0.17 4.96
CA LEU A 87 -19.88 0.99 5.59
C LEU A 87 -20.78 0.51 6.74
N GLY A 88 -20.64 1.14 7.91
CA GLY A 88 -21.43 0.83 9.10
C GLY A 88 -21.12 -0.50 9.81
N GLN A 89 -20.18 -1.31 9.33
CA GLN A 89 -19.93 -2.66 9.85
C GLN A 89 -19.63 -2.70 11.35
N ASP A 90 -18.95 -1.68 11.88
CA ASP A 90 -18.58 -1.61 13.29
C ASP A 90 -19.48 -0.66 14.11
N THR A 91 -20.51 -0.04 13.51
CA THR A 91 -21.35 0.99 14.16
C THR A 91 -21.90 0.51 15.50
N ARG A 92 -22.51 -0.69 15.52
CA ARG A 92 -23.08 -1.28 16.74
C ARG A 92 -22.02 -1.58 17.79
N GLN A 93 -20.89 -2.17 17.37
CA GLN A 93 -19.79 -2.50 18.28
C GLN A 93 -19.26 -1.24 18.95
N VAL A 94 -19.00 -0.18 18.19
CA VAL A 94 -18.48 1.08 18.71
C VAL A 94 -19.49 1.74 19.66
N LEU A 95 -20.76 1.83 19.27
CA LEU A 95 -21.80 2.44 20.12
C LEU A 95 -21.95 1.70 21.45
N LYS A 96 -21.88 0.37 21.43
CA LYS A 96 -22.05 -0.45 22.63
C LYS A 96 -20.78 -0.48 23.48
N ASP A 97 -19.67 -0.90 22.90
CA ASP A 97 -18.47 -1.31 23.66
C ASP A 97 -17.54 -0.13 23.95
N VAL A 98 -17.51 0.88 23.06
CA VAL A 98 -16.67 2.08 23.23
C VAL A 98 -17.47 3.22 23.87
N LEU A 99 -18.71 3.44 23.42
CA LEU A 99 -19.54 4.55 23.89
C LEU A 99 -20.54 4.16 25.00
N GLY A 100 -20.61 2.87 25.37
CA GLY A 100 -21.43 2.40 26.49
C GLY A 100 -22.94 2.53 26.29
N ARG A 101 -23.42 2.64 25.04
CA ARG A 101 -24.84 2.85 24.76
C ARG A 101 -25.65 1.59 25.02
N SER A 102 -26.84 1.79 25.57
CA SER A 102 -27.81 0.71 25.74
C SER A 102 -28.35 0.23 24.39
N GLN A 103 -28.82 -1.02 24.33
CA GLN A 103 -29.47 -1.56 23.12
C GLN A 103 -30.66 -0.72 22.67
N HIS A 104 -31.39 -0.13 23.63
CA HIS A 104 -32.53 0.74 23.35
C HIS A 104 -32.10 2.05 22.67
N GLU A 105 -31.05 2.70 23.16
CA GLU A 105 -30.51 3.91 22.52
C GLU A 105 -29.95 3.61 21.12
N ILE A 106 -29.23 2.51 20.94
CA ILE A 106 -28.68 2.11 19.65
C ILE A 106 -29.81 1.88 18.65
N LYS A 107 -30.87 1.15 19.05
CA LYS A 107 -32.03 0.92 18.21
C LYS A 107 -32.69 2.24 17.78
N ARG A 108 -32.90 3.17 18.72
CA ARG A 108 -33.45 4.48 18.41
C ARG A 108 -32.59 5.24 17.40
N LEU A 109 -31.27 5.24 17.54
CA LEU A 109 -30.37 5.92 16.60
C LEU A 109 -30.42 5.33 15.19
N LEU A 110 -30.61 4.02 15.07
CA LEU A 110 -30.79 3.33 13.79
C LEU A 110 -32.17 3.64 13.19
N ASP A 111 -33.24 3.58 14.00
CA ASP A 111 -34.61 3.89 13.56
C ASP A 111 -34.75 5.35 13.10
N ASP A 112 -34.09 6.28 13.81
CA ASP A 112 -34.04 7.71 13.48
C ASP A 112 -33.07 8.01 12.32
N ALA A 113 -32.42 7.00 11.74
CA ALA A 113 -31.42 7.10 10.68
C ALA A 113 -30.24 8.05 10.98
N VAL A 114 -29.92 8.25 12.26
CA VAL A 114 -28.76 9.04 12.71
C VAL A 114 -27.46 8.26 12.50
N VAL A 115 -27.53 6.94 12.59
CA VAL A 115 -26.41 6.02 12.35
C VAL A 115 -26.84 4.90 11.40
N PHE A 116 -25.87 4.27 10.74
CA PHE A 116 -26.12 3.19 9.78
C PHE A 116 -25.33 1.93 10.20
N GLU A 117 -25.98 0.77 10.11
CA GLU A 117 -25.34 -0.54 10.12
C GLU A 117 -25.85 -1.36 8.91
N PRO A 118 -24.99 -2.19 8.29
CA PRO A 118 -25.33 -2.95 7.08
C PRO A 118 -26.25 -4.15 7.34
#